data_AF-A0A2P4Y5U9-F1
#
_entry.id   AF-A0A2P4Y5U9-F1
#
_cell.length_a   1.000
_cell.length_b   1.000
_cell.length_c   1.000
_cell.angle_alpha   90.00
_cell.angle_beta   90.00
_cell.angle_gamma   90.00
#
_symmetry.space_group_name_H-M   'P 1'
#
loop_
_entity.id
_entity.type
_entity.pdbx_description
1 polymer ?
#
loop_
_entity_poly.entity_id
_entity_poly.type
_entity_poly.pdbx_seq_one_letter_code
_entity_poly.pdbx_strand_id
1 'polypeptide(L)'
;MRLNLVPLAILPCLCGASIPRACSEPEHEQFAFCNASLSTSARIEDLLRRLPLEEKVTLLTARASPKGNMSSIGLPEYNWGANCVHGVQSTCGTNCATSFPNPVNLGAIFDPQAVFDMAQVVGWELRALWLEGARENYATGPHLGLDCWSPNININRDPRWGRNMETPSEDPLVNSKYGVAYTKGLQEGKDKRFLQAVVTLKHYAAYSYEHYDGIDRMAFNAVVSRYDFADTYLPAFQASVMQGNAKGIIAGL
;
A
#
# COMPACT_ATOMS: atom_id res chain seq x y z
N MET A 1 36.91 50.49 -16.02
CA MET A 1 35.50 50.03 -16.17
C MET A 1 35.31 48.86 -15.20
N ARG A 2 34.86 49.13 -13.97
CA ARG A 2 34.63 48.08 -12.95
C ARG A 2 33.17 47.65 -13.07
N LEU A 3 32.94 46.41 -13.48
CA LEU A 3 31.61 45.78 -13.50
C LEU A 3 31.22 45.40 -12.08
N ASN A 4 30.25 46.11 -11.51
CA ASN A 4 29.57 45.70 -10.27
C ASN A 4 28.60 44.58 -10.61
N LEU A 5 28.97 43.34 -10.27
CA LEU A 5 28.04 42.21 -10.27
C LEU A 5 27.17 42.31 -9.02
N VAL A 6 25.90 42.66 -9.20
CA VAL A 6 24.86 42.54 -8.18
C VAL A 6 24.52 41.05 -8.06
N PRO A 7 24.61 40.43 -6.87
CA PRO A 7 24.20 39.04 -6.71
C PRO A 7 22.68 38.99 -6.80
N LEU A 8 22.17 38.34 -7.85
CA LEU A 8 20.75 38.02 -7.98
C LEU A 8 20.43 36.95 -6.94
N ALA A 9 19.83 37.38 -5.81
CA ALA A 9 19.30 36.45 -4.82
C ALA A 9 18.13 35.69 -5.45
N ILE A 10 18.38 34.48 -5.94
CA ILE A 10 17.34 33.51 -6.27
C ILE A 10 16.78 33.06 -4.91
N LEU A 11 15.68 33.67 -4.47
CA LEU A 11 14.86 33.09 -3.42
C LEU A 11 14.31 31.77 -3.98
N PRO A 12 14.64 30.60 -3.41
CA PRO A 12 13.87 29.42 -3.72
C PRO A 12 12.50 29.64 -3.10
N CYS A 13 11.50 29.86 -3.95
CA CYS A 13 10.11 29.78 -3.54
C CYS A 13 9.86 28.31 -3.19
N LEU A 14 10.18 27.92 -1.96
CA LEU A 14 9.74 26.67 -1.35
C LEU A 14 8.25 26.81 -1.07
N CYS A 15 7.43 26.85 -2.13
CA CYS A 15 6.08 26.37 -2.06
C CYS A 15 6.18 24.86 -1.83
N GLY A 16 6.44 24.45 -0.59
CA GLY A 16 6.23 23.06 -0.21
C GLY A 16 4.78 22.77 -0.50
N ALA A 17 4.51 21.93 -1.50
CA ALA A 17 3.16 21.50 -1.82
C ALA A 17 2.59 20.87 -0.55
N SER A 18 1.72 21.59 0.16
CA SER A 18 1.03 21.04 1.30
C SER A 18 0.08 19.97 0.75
N ILE A 19 0.18 18.76 1.31
CA ILE A 19 -0.73 17.70 0.93
C ILE A 19 -2.14 18.15 1.28
N PRO A 20 -3.08 18.14 0.32
CA PRO A 20 -4.46 18.49 0.57
C PRO A 20 -5.02 17.65 1.73
N ARG A 21 -5.66 18.30 2.72
CA ARG A 21 -6.28 17.64 3.88
C ARG A 21 -7.74 18.08 3.98
N ALA A 22 -8.63 17.15 4.32
CA ALA A 22 -10.05 17.45 4.41
C ALA A 22 -10.42 18.45 5.52
N CYS A 23 -9.61 18.51 6.58
CA CYS A 23 -9.87 19.28 7.79
C CYS A 23 -8.87 20.42 7.99
N SER A 24 -8.50 21.12 6.91
CA SER A 24 -7.59 22.27 6.96
C SER A 24 -8.24 23.62 6.68
N GLU A 25 -9.43 23.62 6.06
CA GLU A 25 -10.17 24.85 5.76
C GLU A 25 -11.23 25.09 6.84
N PRO A 26 -11.39 26.33 7.36
CA PRO A 26 -12.35 26.64 8.43
C PRO A 26 -13.80 26.20 8.14
N GLU A 27 -14.22 26.24 6.87
CA GLU A 27 -15.55 25.80 6.44
C GLU A 27 -15.77 24.28 6.58
N HIS A 28 -14.69 23.48 6.50
CA HIS A 28 -14.75 22.02 6.58
C HIS A 28 -14.42 21.49 7.99
N GLU A 29 -13.65 22.24 8.78
CA GLU A 29 -13.29 21.85 10.16
C GLU A 29 -14.49 21.62 11.08
N GLN A 30 -15.62 22.29 10.80
CA GLN A 30 -16.87 22.14 11.55
C GLN A 30 -17.58 20.79 11.36
N PHE A 31 -17.18 19.99 10.36
CA PHE A 31 -17.81 18.69 10.11
C PHE A 31 -17.44 17.67 11.18
N ALA A 32 -18.38 16.78 11.54
CA ALA A 32 -18.15 15.82 12.62
C ALA A 32 -17.02 14.84 12.28
N PHE A 33 -16.82 14.48 11.00
CA PHE A 33 -15.69 13.65 10.59
C PHE A 33 -14.30 14.29 10.85
N CYS A 34 -14.23 15.61 11.01
CA CYS A 34 -13.01 16.34 11.39
C CYS A 34 -12.77 16.40 12.90
N ASN A 35 -13.77 16.07 13.73
CA ASN A 35 -13.61 16.06 15.18
C ASN A 35 -12.91 14.79 15.67
N ALA A 36 -11.62 14.90 16.01
CA ALA A 36 -10.80 13.78 16.48
C ALA A 36 -11.17 13.24 17.88
N SER A 37 -12.06 13.91 18.63
CA SER A 37 -12.59 13.40 19.90
C SER A 37 -13.74 12.40 19.74
N LEU A 38 -14.32 12.30 18.53
CA LEU A 38 -15.34 11.29 18.21
C LEU A 38 -14.70 9.94 17.83
N SER A 39 -15.47 8.86 17.97
CA SER A 39 -15.05 7.53 17.54
C SER A 39 -14.83 7.49 16.01
N THR A 40 -13.91 6.62 15.56
CA THR A 40 -13.66 6.41 14.13
C THR A 40 -14.95 6.06 13.37
N SER A 41 -15.81 5.22 13.95
CA SER A 41 -17.10 4.85 13.34
C SER A 41 -18.03 6.05 13.17
N ALA A 42 -18.18 6.90 14.19
CA ALA A 42 -19.02 8.09 14.10
C ALA A 42 -18.50 9.08 13.03
N ARG A 43 -17.19 9.22 12.92
CA ARG A 43 -16.54 10.06 11.90
C ARG A 43 -16.76 9.50 10.49
N ILE A 44 -16.63 8.19 10.30
CA ILE A 44 -16.89 7.52 9.02
C ILE A 44 -18.36 7.67 8.61
N GLU A 45 -19.30 7.46 9.54
CA GLU A 45 -20.73 7.61 9.26
C GLU A 45 -21.10 9.03 8.82
N ASP A 46 -20.57 10.05 9.50
CA ASP A 46 -20.79 11.45 9.11
C ASP A 46 -20.22 11.73 7.71
N LEU A 47 -18.98 11.29 7.43
CA LEU A 47 -18.38 11.42 6.11
C LEU A 47 -19.25 10.76 5.02
N LEU A 48 -19.67 9.52 5.22
CA LEU A 48 -20.48 8.77 4.26
C LEU A 48 -21.88 9.37 4.05
N ARG A 49 -22.48 10.02 5.07
CA ARG A 49 -23.77 10.70 4.92
C ARG A 49 -23.67 11.98 4.09
N ARG A 50 -22.52 12.64 4.08
CA ARG A 50 -22.29 13.88 3.33
C ARG A 50 -21.98 13.64 1.86
N LEU A 51 -21.45 12.46 1.53
CA LEU A 51 -21.11 12.10 0.15
C LEU A 51 -22.36 11.88 -0.71
N PRO A 52 -22.52 12.62 -1.83
CA PRO A 52 -23.51 12.31 -2.86
C PRO A 52 -23.32 10.89 -3.40
N LEU A 53 -24.40 10.26 -3.86
CA LEU A 53 -24.36 8.86 -4.31
C LEU A 53 -23.45 8.70 -5.54
N GLU A 54 -23.53 9.63 -6.47
CA GLU A 54 -22.72 9.71 -7.68
C GLU A 54 -21.22 9.83 -7.37
N GLU A 55 -20.86 10.55 -6.30
CA GLU A 55 -19.48 10.70 -5.84
C GLU A 55 -18.97 9.42 -5.17
N LYS A 56 -19.83 8.69 -4.43
CA LYS A 56 -19.47 7.41 -3.79
C LYS A 56 -18.99 6.35 -4.77
N VAL A 57 -19.59 6.28 -5.96
CA VAL A 57 -19.19 5.28 -6.97
C VAL A 57 -17.73 5.50 -7.40
N THR A 58 -17.27 6.74 -7.44
CA THR A 58 -15.87 7.04 -7.77
C THR A 58 -14.90 6.50 -6.73
N LEU A 59 -15.28 6.50 -5.44
CA LEU A 59 -14.50 5.96 -4.30
C LEU A 59 -14.34 4.44 -4.33
N LEU A 60 -15.04 3.73 -5.22
CA LEU A 60 -14.89 2.29 -5.41
C LEU A 60 -13.78 1.94 -6.42
N THR A 61 -13.09 2.94 -6.95
CA THR A 61 -12.00 2.75 -7.91
C THR A 61 -10.65 3.06 -7.26
N ALA A 62 -9.62 2.25 -7.55
CA ALA A 62 -8.30 2.46 -6.95
C ALA A 62 -7.63 3.76 -7.41
N ARG A 63 -7.84 4.14 -8.68
CA ARG A 63 -7.09 5.20 -9.39
C ARG A 63 -7.99 6.24 -10.07
N ALA A 64 -9.27 6.27 -9.73
CA ALA A 64 -10.25 7.18 -10.34
C ALA A 64 -11.11 7.91 -9.28
N SER A 65 -10.67 7.91 -8.00
CA SER A 65 -11.39 8.57 -6.92
C SER A 65 -10.73 9.85 -6.39
N PRO A 66 -11.38 11.00 -6.61
CA PRO A 66 -12.15 11.41 -7.80
C PRO A 66 -11.21 11.98 -8.88
N LYS A 67 -11.76 12.40 -10.03
CA LYS A 67 -11.09 13.35 -10.95
C LYS A 67 -10.93 14.73 -10.26
N GLY A 68 -10.10 14.81 -9.22
CA GLY A 68 -9.92 15.98 -8.33
C GLY A 68 -10.60 15.83 -6.97
N ASN A 69 -10.38 16.79 -6.07
CA ASN A 69 -10.94 16.78 -4.70
C ASN A 69 -12.48 16.89 -4.70
N MET A 70 -13.15 16.27 -3.73
CA MET A 70 -14.58 16.51 -3.46
C MET A 70 -14.72 17.82 -2.69
N SER A 71 -14.66 18.93 -3.42
CA SER A 71 -14.58 20.28 -2.86
C SER A 71 -15.74 20.65 -1.93
N SER A 72 -16.93 20.06 -2.13
CA SER A 72 -18.12 20.29 -1.29
C SER A 72 -17.94 19.91 0.18
N ILE A 73 -17.01 18.99 0.46
CA ILE A 73 -16.67 18.51 1.80
C ILE A 73 -15.16 18.57 2.07
N GLY A 74 -14.39 19.19 1.19
CA GLY A 74 -12.93 19.28 1.25
C GLY A 74 -12.18 17.95 1.12
N LEU A 75 -12.82 16.83 0.76
CA LEU A 75 -12.15 15.52 0.75
C LEU A 75 -11.13 15.46 -0.40
N PRO A 76 -9.82 15.26 -0.11
CA PRO A 76 -8.80 15.23 -1.15
C PRO A 76 -8.85 13.93 -1.96
N GLU A 77 -8.31 13.98 -3.17
CA GLU A 77 -8.05 12.78 -3.97
C GLU A 77 -7.18 11.77 -3.18
N TYR A 78 -7.51 10.48 -3.30
CA TYR A 78 -6.72 9.41 -2.72
C TYR A 78 -6.53 8.29 -3.74
N ASN A 79 -5.27 7.94 -4.01
CA ASN A 79 -4.91 6.86 -4.91
C ASN A 79 -4.51 5.62 -4.11
N TRP A 80 -5.26 4.53 -4.30
CA TRP A 80 -5.00 3.25 -3.65
C TRP A 80 -3.91 2.48 -4.39
N GLY A 81 -3.09 1.74 -3.64
CA GLY A 81 -2.25 0.69 -4.21
C GLY A 81 -0.80 1.05 -4.44
N ALA A 82 -0.16 1.73 -3.49
CA ALA A 82 1.31 1.79 -3.52
C ALA A 82 1.88 0.36 -3.55
N ASN A 83 3.04 0.17 -4.20
CA ASN A 83 3.73 -1.11 -4.20
C ASN A 83 4.90 -1.07 -3.22
N CYS A 84 4.96 -2.06 -2.31
CA CYS A 84 5.86 -2.02 -1.17
C CYS A 84 6.62 -3.35 -0.95
N VAL A 85 6.74 -4.19 -1.99
CA VAL A 85 7.12 -5.62 -1.90
C VAL A 85 8.40 -5.83 -1.08
N HIS A 86 9.43 -5.01 -1.31
CA HIS A 86 10.70 -5.03 -0.59
C HIS A 86 11.30 -3.61 -0.47
N GLY A 87 10.43 -2.62 -0.28
CA GLY A 87 10.76 -1.19 -0.42
C GLY A 87 9.62 -0.46 -1.10
N VAL A 88 9.46 0.83 -0.83
CA VAL A 88 8.41 1.65 -1.47
C VAL A 88 8.79 1.92 -2.92
N GLN A 89 7.95 1.50 -3.86
CA GLN A 89 8.13 1.80 -5.27
C GLN A 89 7.68 3.24 -5.56
N SER A 90 8.62 4.17 -5.50
CA SER A 90 8.35 5.60 -5.70
C SER A 90 9.37 6.28 -6.60
N THR A 91 8.96 7.40 -7.20
CA THR A 91 9.90 8.40 -7.67
C THR A 91 10.76 8.84 -6.49
N CYS A 92 12.04 9.05 -6.73
CA CYS A 92 12.90 9.68 -5.74
C CYS A 92 13.89 10.62 -6.43
N GLY A 93 14.17 11.73 -5.76
CA GLY A 93 15.31 12.60 -6.08
C GLY A 93 16.51 12.13 -5.26
N THR A 94 16.88 12.92 -4.26
CA THR A 94 17.93 12.56 -3.28
C THR A 94 17.43 11.65 -2.16
N ASN A 95 16.10 11.60 -1.93
CA ASN A 95 15.47 10.85 -0.84
C ASN A 95 14.82 9.57 -1.40
N CYS A 96 15.63 8.57 -1.74
CA CYS A 96 15.13 7.29 -2.23
C CYS A 96 14.73 6.37 -1.07
N ALA A 97 13.62 5.65 -1.24
CA ALA A 97 13.27 4.53 -0.38
C ALA A 97 14.36 3.47 -0.40
N THR A 98 14.52 2.78 0.73
CA THR A 98 15.44 1.65 0.85
C THR A 98 14.96 0.49 0.00
N SER A 99 15.86 -0.08 -0.79
CA SER A 99 15.62 -1.31 -1.56
C SER A 99 16.20 -2.51 -0.83
N PHE A 100 15.32 -3.32 -0.24
CA PHE A 100 15.68 -4.53 0.50
C PHE A 100 15.82 -5.76 -0.43
N PRO A 101 16.35 -6.89 0.05
CA PRO A 101 16.33 -8.13 -0.71
C PRO A 101 14.91 -8.56 -1.11
N ASN A 102 14.77 -9.22 -2.26
CA ASN A 102 13.49 -9.78 -2.71
C ASN A 102 12.90 -10.74 -1.67
N PRO A 103 11.56 -10.88 -1.59
CA PRO A 103 10.88 -11.76 -0.65
C PRO A 103 11.42 -13.20 -0.62
N VAL A 104 11.80 -13.78 -1.77
CA VAL A 104 12.38 -15.14 -1.81
C VAL A 104 13.68 -15.25 -0.98
N ASN A 105 14.50 -14.20 -0.96
CA ASN A 105 15.73 -14.16 -0.16
C ASN A 105 15.40 -13.98 1.33
N LEU A 106 14.36 -13.20 1.63
CA LEU A 106 13.88 -12.99 3.01
C LEU A 106 13.18 -14.23 3.58
N GLY A 107 12.56 -15.06 2.73
CA GLY A 107 12.07 -16.38 3.15
C GLY A 107 13.21 -17.34 3.47
N ALA A 108 14.31 -17.29 2.70
CA ALA A 108 15.46 -18.17 2.86
C ALA A 108 16.27 -17.98 4.16
N ILE A 109 16.10 -16.85 4.86
CA ILE A 109 16.76 -16.62 6.16
C ILE A 109 15.97 -17.19 7.36
N PHE A 110 14.71 -17.62 7.14
CA PHE A 110 13.84 -18.17 8.20
C PHE A 110 13.72 -17.29 9.45
N ASP A 111 13.81 -15.97 9.28
CA ASP A 111 13.77 -14.98 10.37
C ASP A 111 12.57 -14.02 10.18
N PRO A 112 11.42 -14.31 10.82
CA PRO A 112 10.27 -13.41 10.78
C PRO A 112 10.53 -12.06 11.45
N GLN A 113 11.48 -11.95 12.39
CA GLN A 113 11.78 -10.67 13.03
C GLN A 113 12.44 -9.72 12.04
N ALA A 114 13.38 -10.22 11.23
CA ALA A 114 13.98 -9.43 10.14
C ALA A 114 12.94 -8.93 9.13
N VAL A 115 11.93 -9.76 8.81
CA VAL A 115 10.81 -9.36 7.92
C VAL A 115 9.96 -8.26 8.57
N PHE A 116 9.67 -8.38 9.87
CA PHE A 116 8.96 -7.35 10.63
C PHE A 116 9.72 -6.03 10.63
N ASP A 117 11.02 -6.06 10.94
CA ASP A 117 11.86 -4.86 11.02
C ASP A 117 11.98 -4.17 9.66
N MET A 118 12.15 -4.94 8.57
CA MET A 118 12.11 -4.42 7.21
C MET A 118 10.77 -3.74 6.91
N ALA A 119 9.64 -4.43 7.14
CA ALA A 119 8.32 -3.88 6.85
C ALA A 119 8.02 -2.62 7.68
N GLN A 120 8.58 -2.56 8.90
CA GLN A 120 8.53 -1.38 9.76
C GLN A 120 9.27 -0.18 9.14
N VAL A 121 10.45 -0.38 8.57
CA VAL A 121 11.16 0.69 7.81
C VAL A 121 10.34 1.11 6.58
N VAL A 122 9.84 0.16 5.80
CA VAL A 122 9.03 0.43 4.61
C VAL A 122 7.80 1.29 4.93
N GLY A 123 7.11 1.03 6.05
CA GLY A 123 5.95 1.83 6.45
C GLY A 123 6.30 3.25 6.90
N TRP A 124 7.48 3.46 7.50
CA TRP A 124 7.96 4.82 7.83
C TRP A 124 8.31 5.59 6.56
N GLU A 125 9.04 4.95 5.64
CA GLU A 125 9.41 5.56 4.37
C GLU A 125 8.18 5.88 3.53
N LEU A 126 7.17 5.00 3.49
CA LEU A 126 5.92 5.28 2.78
C LEU A 126 5.24 6.52 3.36
N ARG A 127 5.17 6.63 4.69
CA ARG A 127 4.56 7.79 5.34
C ARG A 127 5.34 9.08 5.06
N ALA A 128 6.67 9.02 5.07
CA ALA A 128 7.53 10.16 4.74
C ALA A 128 7.38 10.59 3.28
N LEU A 129 7.44 9.64 2.34
CA LEU A 129 7.26 9.86 0.92
C LEU A 129 5.85 10.38 0.59
N TRP A 130 4.83 9.84 1.27
CA TRP A 130 3.48 10.37 1.21
C TRP A 130 3.49 11.86 1.61
N LEU A 131 4.11 12.20 2.75
CA LEU A 131 4.27 13.57 3.27
C LEU A 131 5.06 14.51 2.33
N GLU A 132 5.98 13.98 1.54
CA GLU A 132 6.78 14.72 0.56
C GLU A 132 6.08 14.90 -0.79
N GLY A 133 4.89 14.29 -0.99
CA GLY A 133 4.21 14.36 -2.28
C GLY A 133 4.81 13.44 -3.34
N ALA A 134 5.57 12.41 -2.95
CA ALA A 134 6.17 11.46 -3.87
C ALA A 134 5.10 10.68 -4.66
N ARG A 135 5.49 10.23 -5.86
CA ARG A 135 4.61 9.53 -6.80
C ARG A 135 5.11 8.12 -7.05
N GLU A 136 4.28 7.29 -7.68
CA GLU A 136 4.74 6.01 -8.20
C GLU A 136 5.75 6.21 -9.33
N ASN A 137 6.71 5.29 -9.46
CA ASN A 137 7.91 5.47 -10.30
C ASN A 137 7.72 5.18 -11.80
N TYR A 138 6.58 5.59 -12.36
CA TYR A 138 6.32 5.54 -13.80
C TYR A 138 5.79 6.88 -14.32
N ALA A 139 5.80 7.08 -15.64
CA ALA A 139 5.64 8.39 -16.28
C ALA A 139 4.37 9.17 -15.86
N THR A 140 3.29 8.48 -15.54
CA THR A 140 2.00 9.07 -15.10
C THR A 140 1.61 8.62 -13.69
N GLY A 141 2.61 8.27 -12.86
CA GLY A 141 2.41 7.81 -11.50
C GLY A 141 1.58 8.79 -10.66
N PRO A 142 0.51 8.32 -9.99
CA PRO A 142 -0.24 9.14 -9.05
C PRO A 142 0.61 9.40 -7.80
N HIS A 143 0.14 10.32 -6.96
CA HIS A 143 0.64 10.46 -5.58
C HIS A 143 0.49 9.12 -4.85
N LEU A 144 1.47 8.77 -4.03
CA LEU A 144 1.43 7.52 -3.27
C LEU A 144 0.22 7.51 -2.32
N GLY A 145 -0.41 6.36 -2.15
CA GLY A 145 -1.35 6.10 -1.07
C GLY A 145 -0.63 5.78 0.25
N LEU A 146 -1.41 5.54 1.29
CA LEU A 146 -0.95 5.00 2.58
C LEU A 146 -1.34 3.53 2.75
N ASP A 147 -1.65 2.86 1.64
CA ASP A 147 -1.89 1.44 1.54
C ASP A 147 -0.92 0.81 0.55
N CYS A 148 -0.47 -0.40 0.88
CA CYS A 148 0.43 -1.17 0.06
C CYS A 148 -0.28 -2.41 -0.48
N TRP A 149 -0.21 -2.66 -1.79
CA TRP A 149 -0.50 -3.96 -2.40
C TRP A 149 0.66 -4.92 -2.15
N SER A 150 0.92 -5.21 -0.89
CA SER A 150 2.01 -6.05 -0.38
C SER A 150 1.64 -6.54 1.03
N PRO A 151 2.10 -7.72 1.44
CA PRO A 151 3.02 -8.62 0.74
C PRO A 151 2.32 -9.52 -0.29
N ASN A 152 3.10 -10.07 -1.22
CA ASN A 152 2.69 -11.23 -2.01
C ASN A 152 3.02 -12.50 -1.23
N ILE A 153 2.00 -13.26 -0.86
CA ILE A 153 2.09 -14.47 -0.01
C ILE A 153 1.56 -15.72 -0.73
N ASN A 154 1.45 -15.64 -2.07
CA ASN A 154 1.17 -16.81 -2.89
C ASN A 154 2.28 -17.87 -2.77
N ILE A 155 1.92 -19.12 -3.01
CA ILE A 155 2.85 -20.25 -2.95
C ILE A 155 3.66 -20.29 -4.25
N ASN A 156 4.98 -20.40 -4.15
CA ASN A 156 5.87 -20.69 -5.27
C ASN A 156 5.68 -22.15 -5.74
N ARG A 157 4.54 -22.44 -6.37
CA ARG A 157 4.13 -23.80 -6.71
C ARG A 157 4.89 -24.37 -7.90
N ASP A 158 5.15 -23.54 -8.91
CA ASP A 158 5.85 -23.91 -10.13
C ASP A 158 7.10 -23.05 -10.28
N PRO A 159 8.31 -23.65 -10.39
CA PRO A 159 9.55 -22.89 -10.48
C PRO A 159 9.65 -21.99 -11.72
N ARG A 160 8.80 -22.21 -12.73
CA ARG A 160 8.74 -21.39 -13.95
C ARG A 160 7.93 -20.10 -13.78
N TRP A 161 7.17 -19.96 -12.68
CA TRP A 161 6.36 -18.77 -12.46
C TRP A 161 7.23 -17.51 -12.38
N GLY A 162 7.01 -16.58 -13.32
CA GLY A 162 7.84 -15.39 -13.49
C GLY A 162 7.85 -14.42 -12.30
N ARG A 163 6.94 -14.60 -11.32
CA ARG A 163 6.85 -13.78 -10.11
C ARG A 163 7.28 -14.53 -8.84
N ASN A 164 7.93 -15.69 -8.96
CA ASN A 164 8.44 -16.46 -7.82
C ASN A 164 9.32 -15.63 -6.88
N MET A 165 10.07 -14.66 -7.42
CA MET A 165 10.92 -13.75 -6.64
C MET A 165 10.14 -12.83 -5.69
N GLU A 166 8.85 -12.59 -5.95
CA GLU A 166 8.00 -11.72 -5.13
C GLU A 166 7.37 -12.43 -3.93
N THR A 167 7.53 -13.75 -3.79
CA THR A 167 6.98 -14.51 -2.66
C THR A 167 8.10 -15.15 -1.85
N PRO A 168 7.84 -15.47 -0.56
CA PRO A 168 8.91 -15.92 0.33
C PRO A 168 9.23 -17.42 0.18
N SER A 169 8.30 -18.27 -0.26
CA SER A 169 8.53 -19.72 -0.31
C SER A 169 7.48 -20.51 -1.11
N GLU A 170 7.81 -21.77 -1.36
CA GLU A 170 6.85 -22.82 -1.74
C GLU A 170 6.14 -23.43 -0.51
N ASP A 171 6.64 -23.16 0.71
CA ASP A 171 6.13 -23.72 1.95
C ASP A 171 5.03 -22.86 2.61
N PRO A 172 3.83 -23.41 2.89
CA PRO A 172 2.74 -22.66 3.53
C PRO A 172 3.07 -22.08 4.90
N LEU A 173 3.92 -22.74 5.70
CA LEU A 173 4.29 -22.27 7.04
C LEU A 173 5.23 -21.07 6.95
N VAL A 174 6.24 -21.09 6.08
CA VAL A 174 7.13 -19.96 5.80
C VAL A 174 6.32 -18.77 5.30
N ASN A 175 5.43 -18.97 4.32
CA ASN A 175 4.55 -17.91 3.82
C ASN A 175 3.64 -17.33 4.91
N SER A 176 3.12 -18.17 5.81
CA SER A 176 2.31 -17.73 6.95
C SER A 176 3.10 -16.86 7.92
N LYS A 177 4.30 -17.28 8.31
CA LYS A 177 5.16 -16.50 9.22
C LYS A 177 5.59 -15.18 8.58
N TYR A 178 5.99 -15.22 7.31
CA TYR A 178 6.34 -14.02 6.54
C TYR A 178 5.17 -13.04 6.46
N GLY A 179 3.98 -13.53 6.06
CA GLY A 179 2.78 -12.72 5.92
C GLY A 179 2.37 -12.06 7.23
N VAL A 180 2.39 -12.77 8.36
CA VAL A 180 2.10 -12.20 9.68
C VAL A 180 3.14 -11.14 10.07
N ALA A 181 4.43 -11.44 9.92
CA ALA A 181 5.51 -10.52 10.30
C ALA A 181 5.48 -9.22 9.47
N TYR A 182 5.41 -9.35 8.14
CA TYR A 182 5.30 -8.21 7.24
C TYR A 182 4.03 -7.40 7.55
N THR A 183 2.90 -8.09 7.79
CA THR A 183 1.63 -7.41 8.07
C THR A 183 1.73 -6.53 9.31
N LYS A 184 2.27 -7.07 10.41
CA LYS A 184 2.45 -6.33 11.64
C LYS A 184 3.45 -5.19 11.48
N GLY A 185 4.61 -5.46 10.87
CA GLY A 185 5.66 -4.45 10.70
C GLY A 185 5.20 -3.26 9.88
N LEU A 186 4.47 -3.49 8.77
CA LEU A 186 3.99 -2.38 7.94
C LEU A 186 2.88 -1.57 8.64
N GLN A 187 1.91 -2.25 9.28
CA GLN A 187 0.71 -1.59 9.80
C GLN A 187 0.86 -0.96 11.17
N GLU A 188 1.66 -1.56 12.05
CA GLU A 188 1.77 -1.11 13.43
C GLU A 188 2.64 0.14 13.52
N GLY A 189 2.04 1.27 13.89
CA GLY A 189 2.78 2.48 14.20
C GLY A 189 3.27 2.53 15.65
N LYS A 190 4.11 3.54 15.94
CA LYS A 190 4.50 3.90 17.31
C LYS A 190 3.28 4.20 18.18
N ASP A 191 2.30 4.90 17.62
CA ASP A 191 1.01 5.14 18.26
C ASP A 191 0.02 4.07 17.81
N LYS A 192 -0.33 3.16 18.72
CA LYS A 192 -1.23 2.02 18.45
C LYS A 192 -2.66 2.43 18.11
N ARG A 193 -3.02 3.71 18.28
CA ARG A 193 -4.33 4.24 17.85
C ARG A 193 -4.45 4.39 16.34
N PHE A 194 -3.32 4.48 15.64
CA PHE A 194 -3.28 4.76 14.20
C PHE A 194 -2.54 3.66 13.45
N LEU A 195 -3.03 3.37 12.24
CA LEU A 195 -2.29 2.55 11.29
C LEU A 195 -1.15 3.38 10.69
N GLN A 196 0.03 2.80 10.65
CA GLN A 196 1.17 3.41 9.98
C GLN A 196 1.00 3.38 8.46
N ALA A 197 0.56 2.25 7.93
CA ALA A 197 0.09 2.05 6.57
C ALA A 197 -0.89 0.86 6.55
N VAL A 198 -1.61 0.68 5.47
CA VAL A 198 -2.54 -0.43 5.28
C VAL A 198 -1.88 -1.53 4.47
N VAL A 199 -1.95 -2.78 4.95
CA VAL A 199 -1.53 -3.96 4.19
C VAL A 199 -2.69 -4.44 3.35
N THR A 200 -2.40 -4.74 2.08
CA THR A 200 -3.30 -5.46 1.18
C THR A 200 -2.62 -6.74 0.71
N LEU A 201 -3.03 -7.87 1.28
CA LEU A 201 -2.51 -9.20 0.94
C LEU A 201 -2.82 -9.53 -0.51
N LYS A 202 -1.86 -10.12 -1.23
CA LYS A 202 -2.07 -10.51 -2.63
C LYS A 202 -1.46 -11.87 -2.97
N HIS A 203 -1.98 -12.58 -3.97
CA HIS A 203 -3.23 -12.39 -4.71
C HIS A 203 -4.19 -13.51 -4.32
N TYR A 204 -5.35 -13.19 -3.76
CA TYR A 204 -6.25 -14.16 -3.16
C TYR A 204 -7.20 -14.79 -4.20
N ALA A 205 -7.07 -16.07 -4.55
CA ALA A 205 -6.13 -17.08 -4.08
C ALA A 205 -5.64 -17.93 -5.26
N ALA A 206 -4.75 -18.89 -4.97
CA ALA A 206 -4.24 -19.85 -5.96
C ALA A 206 -3.60 -19.24 -7.22
N TYR A 207 -3.07 -18.02 -7.10
CA TYR A 207 -2.34 -17.35 -8.17
C TYR A 207 -0.84 -17.67 -8.08
N SER A 208 -0.36 -18.47 -9.03
CA SER A 208 1.07 -18.80 -9.17
C SER A 208 1.42 -19.09 -10.64
N TYR A 209 0.82 -18.31 -11.55
CA TYR A 209 0.89 -18.52 -13.01
C TYR A 209 0.88 -17.15 -13.73
N GLU A 210 1.75 -16.96 -14.71
CA GLU A 210 1.76 -15.74 -15.56
C GLU A 210 1.25 -16.05 -16.98
N HIS A 211 2.04 -16.80 -17.74
CA HIS A 211 1.75 -17.13 -19.13
C HIS A 211 2.55 -18.37 -19.54
N TYR A 212 1.88 -19.40 -20.03
CA TYR A 212 2.52 -20.63 -20.49
C TYR A 212 1.58 -21.40 -21.45
N ASP A 213 2.13 -21.96 -22.53
CA ASP A 213 1.35 -22.73 -23.50
C ASP A 213 0.13 -21.97 -24.07
N GLY A 214 0.32 -20.68 -24.34
CA GLY A 214 -0.69 -19.81 -24.95
C GLY A 214 -1.83 -19.35 -24.04
N ILE A 215 -1.83 -19.75 -22.76
CA ILE A 215 -2.81 -19.27 -21.78
C ILE A 215 -2.19 -18.14 -20.96
N ASP A 216 -2.92 -17.04 -20.82
CA ASP A 216 -2.55 -15.91 -19.98
C ASP A 216 -3.24 -16.01 -18.62
N ARG A 217 -2.61 -15.51 -17.56
CA ARG A 217 -3.18 -15.45 -16.21
C ARG A 217 -4.60 -14.90 -16.17
N MET A 218 -4.92 -13.93 -17.03
CA MET A 218 -6.26 -13.31 -17.11
C MET A 218 -7.36 -14.29 -17.57
N ALA A 219 -7.00 -15.46 -18.08
CA ALA A 219 -7.91 -16.50 -18.54
C ALA A 219 -7.61 -17.88 -17.90
N PHE A 220 -6.67 -17.95 -16.95
CA PHE A 220 -6.25 -19.22 -16.38
C PHE A 220 -7.28 -19.72 -15.35
N ASN A 221 -7.80 -20.92 -15.55
CA ASN A 221 -8.73 -21.55 -14.61
C ASN A 221 -7.99 -22.57 -13.73
N ALA A 222 -7.54 -22.14 -12.55
CA ALA A 222 -6.90 -23.01 -11.58
C ALA A 222 -7.90 -24.03 -11.00
N VAL A 223 -7.67 -25.32 -11.24
CA VAL A 223 -8.45 -26.40 -10.61
C VAL A 223 -7.73 -26.86 -9.35
N VAL A 224 -8.25 -26.42 -8.20
CA VAL A 224 -7.63 -26.68 -6.88
C VAL A 224 -8.59 -27.47 -6.01
N SER A 225 -8.09 -28.52 -5.36
CA SER A 225 -8.90 -29.35 -4.46
C SER A 225 -9.20 -28.60 -3.16
N ARG A 226 -10.29 -29.00 -2.47
CA ARG A 226 -10.59 -28.44 -1.13
C ARG A 226 -9.46 -28.69 -0.13
N TYR A 227 -8.77 -29.83 -0.28
CA TYR A 227 -7.61 -30.17 0.52
C TYR A 227 -6.48 -29.16 0.27
N ASP A 228 -6.08 -28.94 -0.98
CA ASP A 228 -4.98 -28.01 -1.30
C ASP A 228 -5.32 -26.56 -0.94
N PHE A 229 -6.59 -26.16 -1.04
CA PHE A 229 -7.00 -24.86 -0.53
C PHE A 229 -6.74 -24.73 0.98
N ALA A 230 -7.18 -25.71 1.77
CA ALA A 230 -7.04 -25.68 3.22
C ALA A 230 -5.57 -25.87 3.68
N ASP A 231 -4.82 -26.74 3.01
CA ASP A 231 -3.48 -27.17 3.42
C ASP A 231 -2.36 -26.28 2.84
N THR A 232 -2.55 -25.73 1.63
CA THR A 232 -1.49 -25.04 0.88
C THR A 232 -1.80 -23.58 0.59
N TYR A 233 -2.94 -23.26 -0.03
CA TYR A 233 -3.15 -21.92 -0.61
C TYR A 233 -3.74 -20.87 0.35
N LEU A 234 -4.55 -21.29 1.33
CA LEU A 234 -5.21 -20.37 2.28
C LEU A 234 -4.45 -20.13 3.61
N PRO A 235 -3.57 -21.02 4.13
CA PRO A 235 -2.95 -20.82 5.43
C PRO A 235 -2.27 -19.46 5.63
N ALA A 236 -1.52 -18.99 4.63
CA ALA A 236 -0.81 -17.72 4.74
C ALA A 236 -1.76 -16.52 4.81
N PHE A 237 -2.85 -16.54 4.04
CA PHE A 237 -3.89 -15.50 4.11
C PHE A 237 -4.62 -15.54 5.44
N GLN A 238 -5.03 -16.74 5.88
CA GLN A 238 -5.70 -16.92 7.17
C GLN A 238 -4.83 -16.41 8.33
N ALA A 239 -3.55 -16.79 8.36
CA ALA A 239 -2.62 -16.34 9.40
C ALA A 239 -2.44 -14.82 9.37
N SER A 240 -2.22 -14.25 8.19
CA SER A 240 -2.02 -12.80 8.03
C SER A 240 -3.25 -11.97 8.43
N VAL A 241 -4.46 -12.48 8.18
CA VAL A 241 -5.70 -11.86 8.64
C VAL A 241 -5.90 -12.05 10.14
N MET A 242 -5.89 -13.29 10.64
CA MET A 242 -6.27 -13.59 12.02
C MET A 242 -5.21 -13.18 13.03
N GLN A 243 -3.93 -13.33 12.71
CA GLN A 243 -2.81 -13.08 13.61
C GLN A 243 -2.12 -11.74 13.29
N GLY A 244 -2.04 -11.38 12.01
CA GLY A 244 -1.47 -10.12 11.54
C GLY A 244 -2.45 -8.94 11.52
N ASN A 245 -3.76 -9.20 11.56
CA ASN A 245 -4.82 -8.18 11.47
C ASN A 245 -4.73 -7.35 10.18
N ALA A 246 -4.41 -8.01 9.05
CA ALA A 246 -4.37 -7.39 7.73
C ALA A 246 -5.69 -6.67 7.41
N LYS A 247 -5.60 -5.46 6.85
CA LYS A 247 -6.76 -4.61 6.58
C LYS A 247 -7.32 -4.72 5.16
N GLY A 248 -6.52 -5.22 4.23
CA GLY A 248 -6.90 -5.39 2.83
C GLY A 248 -6.51 -6.75 2.28
N ILE A 249 -7.24 -7.18 1.26
CA ILE A 249 -6.94 -8.33 0.41
C ILE A 249 -7.30 -7.92 -1.02
N ILE A 250 -6.44 -8.24 -1.99
CA ILE A 250 -6.76 -8.15 -3.42
C ILE A 250 -6.93 -9.55 -3.99
N ALA A 251 -7.98 -9.74 -4.78
CA ALA A 251 -8.26 -11.00 -5.44
C ALA A 251 -7.20 -11.32 -6.52
N GLY A 252 -6.99 -12.61 -6.76
CA GLY A 252 -6.32 -13.11 -7.96
C GLY A 252 -7.12 -12.75 -9.21
N LEU A 253 -6.40 -12.57 -10.31
CA LEU A 253 -6.96 -12.39 -11.65
C LEU A 253 -7.19 -13.76 -12.30
#